data_AF-A0A3D5SMG6-F1
#
_entry.id   AF-A0A3D5SMG6-F1
#
_cell.length_a   1.000
_cell.length_b   1.000
_cell.length_c   1.000
_cell.angle_alpha   90.00
_cell.angle_beta   90.00
_cell.angle_gamma   90.00
#
_symmetry.space_group_name_H-M   'P 1'
#
loop_
_entity.id
_entity.type
_entity.pdbx_description
1 polymer ?
#
loop_
_entity_poly.entity_id
_entity_poly.type
_entity_poly.pdbx_seq_one_letter_code
_entity_poly.pdbx_strand_id
1 'polypeptide(L)'
;MILVLLLLAFSSPTGRAQMQPPAQAQGDAGLPDFSGFNLIDSFARLPAERTNLSTLCDVRRASIDEITGNIEGALTRADESADPAAAVRLHNAMGVVFLYKGDIAGAIPQFEEGVRIAHQHSTEDPKFAAMESIDLAALGIAHMRRGEVENCAIRHNADMCIFPLSLAARHTLRSGSERAIEYFKRYLEREPSSLEIRWLLNIAYQTLGEYPDKVPKAYLIPPAAFESKENIGRFVDVAPALGLDKVGDAGGSIVDDFDNDGFLDIVESSFDPCQPMRAFRNNGDGTFSDVSERS
;
A
#
# COMPACT_ATOMS: atom_id res chain seq x y z
N MET A 1 -8.79 18.29 -10.73
CA MET A 1 -7.89 18.36 -11.90
C MET A 1 -6.76 17.37 -11.65
N ILE A 2 -7.03 16.09 -11.87
CA ILE A 2 -6.06 14.99 -11.80
C ILE A 2 -6.18 14.29 -13.14
N LEU A 3 -5.07 14.29 -13.88
CA LEU A 3 -5.00 13.88 -15.28
C LEU A 3 -4.98 12.34 -15.34
N VAL A 4 -6.10 11.76 -15.76
CA VAL A 4 -6.22 10.32 -16.07
C VAL A 4 -5.55 10.08 -17.41
N LEU A 5 -4.40 9.40 -17.42
CA LEU A 5 -3.79 8.89 -18.65
C LEU A 5 -4.32 7.47 -18.91
N LEU A 6 -5.25 7.36 -19.85
CA LEU A 6 -5.70 6.11 -20.45
C LEU A 6 -4.54 5.43 -21.21
N LEU A 7 -4.40 4.12 -21.05
CA LEU A 7 -3.76 3.26 -22.06
C LEU A 7 -4.79 2.30 -22.64
N LEU A 8 -4.90 2.39 -23.97
CA LEU A 8 -5.72 1.57 -24.85
C LEU A 8 -5.10 0.17 -24.98
N ALA A 9 -5.89 -0.87 -24.75
CA ALA A 9 -5.55 -2.23 -25.13
C ALA A 9 -5.79 -2.40 -26.64
N PHE A 10 -4.73 -2.64 -27.41
CA PHE A 10 -4.86 -3.27 -28.73
C PHE A 10 -4.62 -4.77 -28.56
N SER A 11 -5.66 -5.56 -28.84
CA SER A 11 -5.60 -7.01 -28.91
C SER A 11 -4.73 -7.44 -30.11
N SER A 12 -3.75 -8.31 -29.88
CA SER A 12 -3.08 -9.07 -30.96
C SER A 12 -3.51 -10.54 -30.87
N PRO A 13 -3.71 -11.27 -31.98
CA PRO A 13 -4.44 -12.55 -32.01
C PRO A 13 -3.65 -13.77 -31.50
N THR A 14 -2.43 -13.56 -30.99
CA THR A 14 -1.59 -14.65 -30.48
C THR A 14 -1.46 -14.52 -28.96
N GLY A 15 -2.16 -15.38 -28.22
CA GLY A 15 -2.25 -15.40 -26.76
C GLY A 15 -0.92 -15.65 -26.03
N ARG A 16 -0.03 -14.66 -26.03
CA ARG A 16 1.05 -14.51 -25.06
C ARG A 16 0.96 -13.10 -24.50
N ALA A 17 0.49 -12.98 -23.26
CA ALA A 17 0.74 -11.79 -22.47
C ALA A 17 2.26 -11.69 -22.23
N GLN A 18 2.94 -10.86 -23.00
CA GLN A 18 4.26 -10.39 -22.63
C GLN A 18 4.07 -9.29 -21.60
N MET A 19 4.57 -9.49 -20.38
CA MET A 19 4.80 -8.39 -19.45
C MET A 19 5.90 -7.50 -20.06
N GLN A 20 5.50 -6.46 -20.78
CA GLN A 20 6.38 -5.33 -21.09
C GLN A 20 5.97 -4.16 -20.20
N PRO A 21 6.91 -3.52 -19.50
CA PRO A 21 6.61 -2.29 -18.79
C PRO A 21 6.17 -1.20 -19.80
N PRO A 22 5.30 -0.26 -19.39
CA PRO A 22 4.87 0.82 -20.27
C PRO A 22 6.07 1.62 -20.79
N ALA A 23 5.96 2.07 -22.04
CA ALA A 23 6.96 2.89 -22.71
C ALA A 23 7.27 4.14 -21.87
N GLN A 24 8.53 4.28 -21.51
CA GLN A 24 9.06 5.30 -20.61
C GLN A 24 9.08 6.68 -21.29
N ALA A 25 8.29 7.62 -20.79
CA ALA A 25 8.49 9.04 -21.05
C ALA A 25 9.57 9.57 -20.09
N GLN A 26 10.57 10.27 -20.63
CA GLN A 26 11.64 10.89 -19.85
C GLN A 26 11.08 12.03 -18.98
N GLY A 27 11.16 11.86 -17.66
CA GLY A 27 10.80 12.87 -16.65
C GLY A 27 9.82 12.32 -15.62
N ASP A 28 10.33 11.96 -14.44
CA ASP A 28 9.57 11.51 -13.25
C ASP A 28 8.74 10.24 -13.47
N ALA A 29 9.41 9.11 -13.73
CA ALA A 29 8.78 7.81 -13.57
C ALA A 29 8.62 7.53 -12.07
N GLY A 30 7.45 7.87 -11.51
CA GLY A 30 7.08 7.56 -10.13
C GLY A 30 7.24 6.06 -9.82
N LEU A 31 7.25 5.71 -8.52
CA LEU A 31 7.42 4.33 -8.11
C LEU A 31 6.33 3.41 -8.70
N PRO A 32 6.65 2.13 -8.97
CA PRO A 32 5.63 1.14 -9.29
C PRO A 32 4.57 1.02 -8.19
N ASP A 33 3.38 0.54 -8.56
CA ASP A 33 2.34 0.23 -7.59
C ASP A 33 2.76 -0.97 -6.71
N PHE A 34 3.09 -0.68 -5.45
CA PHE A 34 3.37 -1.69 -4.43
C PHE A 34 2.13 -2.06 -3.59
N SER A 35 0.96 -1.48 -3.88
CA SER A 35 -0.28 -1.95 -3.27
C SER A 35 -0.64 -3.34 -3.78
N GLY A 36 -0.28 -3.64 -5.03
CA GLY A 36 -0.66 -4.85 -5.76
C GLY A 36 -2.05 -4.78 -6.38
N PHE A 37 -2.78 -3.68 -6.18
CA PHE A 37 -4.11 -3.49 -6.75
C PHE A 37 -4.09 -3.57 -8.27
N ASN A 38 -3.19 -2.83 -8.92
CA ASN A 38 -3.10 -2.83 -10.38
C ASN A 38 -2.63 -4.19 -10.93
N LEU A 39 -1.74 -4.86 -10.21
CA LEU A 39 -1.27 -6.19 -10.58
C LEU A 39 -2.44 -7.17 -10.55
N ILE A 40 -3.17 -7.27 -9.43
CA ILE A 40 -4.30 -8.20 -9.32
C ILE A 40 -5.43 -7.87 -10.30
N ASP A 41 -5.79 -6.59 -10.44
CA ASP A 41 -6.86 -6.16 -11.35
C ASP A 41 -6.56 -6.52 -12.81
N SER A 42 -5.29 -6.43 -13.24
CA SER A 42 -4.88 -6.81 -14.60
C SER A 42 -5.06 -8.30 -14.92
N PHE A 43 -5.14 -9.17 -13.91
CA PHE A 43 -5.38 -10.61 -14.06
C PHE A 43 -6.82 -11.01 -13.75
N ALA A 44 -7.59 -10.14 -13.08
CA ALA A 44 -8.95 -10.43 -12.68
C ALA A 44 -9.86 -10.61 -13.90
N ARG A 45 -10.32 -11.85 -14.14
CA ARG A 45 -11.30 -12.15 -15.19
C ARG A 45 -12.71 -11.89 -14.67
N LEU A 46 -13.12 -10.62 -14.69
CA LEU A 46 -14.45 -10.23 -14.25
C LEU A 46 -15.53 -10.89 -15.13
N PRO A 47 -16.58 -11.48 -14.53
CA PRO A 47 -17.69 -12.05 -15.29
C PRO A 47 -18.42 -10.96 -16.07
N ALA A 48 -18.95 -11.34 -17.25
CA ALA A 48 -19.67 -10.42 -18.12
C ALA A 48 -20.91 -9.82 -17.44
N GLU A 49 -21.56 -10.58 -16.55
CA GLU A 49 -22.64 -10.10 -15.71
C GLU A 49 -22.15 -9.89 -14.27
N ARG A 50 -22.16 -8.63 -13.81
CA ARG A 50 -21.84 -8.27 -12.42
C ARG A 50 -23.10 -8.41 -11.57
N THR A 51 -23.49 -9.65 -11.27
CA THR A 51 -24.80 -9.93 -10.65
C THR A 51 -24.83 -9.71 -9.14
N ASN A 52 -23.73 -9.95 -8.41
CA ASN A 52 -23.63 -9.67 -6.96
C ASN A 52 -22.17 -9.57 -6.46
N LEU A 53 -21.97 -8.99 -5.27
CA LEU A 53 -20.67 -8.81 -4.63
C LEU A 53 -19.97 -10.12 -4.24
N SER A 54 -20.73 -11.17 -3.86
CA SER A 54 -20.15 -12.48 -3.52
C SER A 54 -19.40 -13.08 -4.71
N THR A 55 -19.97 -13.03 -5.90
CA THR A 55 -19.32 -13.51 -7.13
C THR A 55 -18.06 -12.71 -7.45
N LEU A 56 -18.07 -11.39 -7.23
CA LEU A 56 -16.87 -10.56 -7.40
C LEU A 56 -15.78 -10.91 -6.40
N CYS A 57 -16.15 -11.18 -5.15
CA CYS A 57 -15.23 -11.64 -4.13
C CYS A 57 -14.58 -12.99 -4.50
N ASP A 58 -15.37 -13.95 -4.97
CA ASP A 58 -14.85 -15.27 -5.37
C ASP A 58 -13.89 -15.17 -6.56
N VAL A 59 -14.22 -14.34 -7.57
CA VAL A 59 -13.34 -14.07 -8.71
C VAL A 59 -12.04 -13.42 -8.26
N ARG A 60 -12.09 -12.47 -7.33
CA ARG A 60 -10.90 -11.80 -6.78
C ARG A 60 -9.99 -12.81 -6.07
N ARG A 61 -10.54 -13.67 -5.19
CA ARG A 61 -9.78 -14.73 -4.51
C ARG A 61 -9.14 -15.70 -5.51
N ALA A 62 -9.91 -16.20 -6.47
CA ALA A 62 -9.41 -17.13 -7.49
C ALA A 62 -8.28 -16.49 -8.34
N SER A 63 -8.39 -15.20 -8.65
CA SER A 63 -7.37 -14.48 -9.41
C SER A 63 -6.04 -14.37 -8.65
N ILE A 64 -6.09 -14.17 -7.33
CA ILE A 64 -4.91 -14.16 -6.45
C ILE A 64 -4.23 -15.53 -6.42
N ASP A 65 -5.01 -16.61 -6.35
CA ASP A 65 -4.46 -17.97 -6.35
C ASP A 65 -3.83 -18.32 -7.71
N GLU A 66 -4.51 -17.97 -8.82
CA GLU A 66 -4.01 -18.18 -10.19
C GLU A 66 -2.69 -17.42 -10.42
N ILE A 67 -2.63 -16.13 -10.07
CA ILE A 67 -1.40 -15.34 -10.28
C ILE A 67 -0.26 -15.84 -9.40
N THR A 68 -0.52 -16.25 -8.15
CA THR A 68 0.50 -16.80 -7.27
C THR A 68 1.12 -18.05 -7.90
N GLY A 69 0.29 -19.02 -8.31
CA GLY A 69 0.78 -20.25 -8.95
C GLY A 69 1.50 -20.00 -10.28
N ASN A 70 1.05 -19.01 -11.07
CA ASN A 70 1.71 -18.62 -12.31
C ASN A 70 3.11 -18.03 -12.06
N ILE A 71 3.27 -17.18 -11.04
CA ILE A 71 4.57 -16.61 -10.67
C ILE A 71 5.48 -17.69 -10.11
N GLU A 72 5.00 -18.58 -9.24
CA GLU A 72 5.79 -19.72 -8.72
C GLU A 72 6.35 -20.58 -9.86
N GLY A 73 5.49 -21.00 -10.79
CA GLY A 73 5.95 -21.78 -11.94
C GLY A 73 6.90 -21.02 -12.85
N ALA A 74 6.78 -19.69 -12.94
CA ALA A 74 7.70 -18.85 -13.71
C ALA A 74 9.05 -18.68 -13.02
N LEU A 75 9.09 -18.58 -11.68
CA LEU A 75 10.32 -18.54 -10.90
C LEU A 75 11.13 -19.81 -11.11
N THR A 76 10.51 -20.99 -11.00
CA THR A 76 11.19 -22.27 -11.28
C THR A 76 11.84 -22.30 -12.66
N ARG A 77 11.14 -21.81 -13.69
CA ARG A 77 11.69 -21.75 -15.05
C ARG A 77 12.80 -20.71 -15.21
N ALA A 78 12.74 -19.59 -14.49
CA ALA A 78 13.76 -18.54 -14.53
C ALA A 78 15.07 -19.02 -13.88
N ASP A 79 14.96 -19.79 -12.80
CA ASP A 79 16.10 -20.44 -12.14
C ASP A 79 16.76 -21.47 -13.07
N GLU A 80 15.96 -22.29 -13.76
CA GLU A 80 16.44 -23.27 -14.74
C GLU A 80 17.10 -22.61 -15.97
N SER A 81 16.56 -21.49 -16.43
CA SER A 81 17.05 -20.78 -17.62
C SER A 81 18.20 -19.81 -17.35
N ALA A 82 18.56 -19.60 -16.08
CA ALA A 82 19.55 -18.62 -15.64
C ALA A 82 19.28 -17.21 -16.21
N ASP A 83 18.02 -16.76 -16.20
CA ASP A 83 17.64 -15.38 -16.54
C ASP A 83 17.51 -14.53 -15.27
N PRO A 84 18.59 -13.87 -14.81
CA PRO A 84 18.57 -13.09 -13.58
C PRO A 84 17.59 -11.90 -13.65
N ALA A 85 17.37 -11.33 -14.84
CA ALA A 85 16.46 -10.21 -14.98
C ALA A 85 15.01 -10.66 -14.82
N ALA A 86 14.65 -11.84 -15.33
CA ALA A 86 13.34 -12.44 -15.09
C ALA A 86 13.15 -12.81 -13.61
N ALA A 87 14.16 -13.42 -12.98
CA ALA A 87 14.11 -13.78 -11.57
C ALA A 87 13.83 -12.56 -10.67
N VAL A 88 14.55 -11.45 -10.86
CA VAL A 88 14.32 -10.20 -10.10
C VAL A 88 12.88 -9.71 -10.26
N ARG A 89 12.37 -9.62 -11.50
CA ARG A 89 10.99 -9.15 -11.75
C ARG A 89 9.94 -10.06 -11.12
N LEU A 90 10.17 -11.38 -11.15
CA LEU A 90 9.23 -12.36 -10.62
C LEU A 90 9.21 -12.37 -9.09
N HIS A 91 10.37 -12.25 -8.45
CA HIS A 91 10.45 -12.05 -6.99
C HIS A 91 9.77 -10.76 -6.57
N ASN A 92 9.99 -9.65 -7.27
CA ASN A 92 9.27 -8.40 -7.02
C ASN A 92 7.75 -8.61 -7.13
N ALA A 93 7.27 -9.20 -8.22
CA ALA A 93 5.85 -9.46 -8.43
C ALA A 93 5.26 -10.36 -7.32
N MET A 94 5.97 -11.42 -6.91
CA MET A 94 5.56 -12.28 -5.81
C MET A 94 5.46 -11.50 -4.49
N GLY A 95 6.46 -10.67 -4.19
CA GLY A 95 6.45 -9.80 -3.02
C GLY A 95 5.26 -8.85 -3.01
N VAL A 96 4.92 -8.26 -4.15
CA VAL A 96 3.74 -7.38 -4.31
C VAL A 96 2.43 -8.16 -4.09
N VAL A 97 2.31 -9.38 -4.62
CA VAL A 97 1.13 -10.24 -4.37
C VAL A 97 1.01 -10.57 -2.89
N PHE A 98 2.11 -10.90 -2.20
CA PHE A 98 2.09 -11.15 -0.77
C PHE A 98 1.72 -9.90 0.04
N LEU A 99 2.25 -8.73 -0.30
CA LEU A 99 1.85 -7.47 0.31
C LEU A 99 0.36 -7.17 0.13
N TYR A 100 -0.19 -7.45 -1.05
CA TYR A 100 -1.62 -7.29 -1.32
C TYR A 100 -2.49 -8.20 -0.47
N LYS A 101 -2.03 -9.45 -0.21
CA LYS A 101 -2.68 -10.40 0.69
C LYS A 101 -2.52 -10.05 2.18
N GLY A 102 -1.75 -9.01 2.51
CA GLY A 102 -1.36 -8.70 3.88
C GLY A 102 -0.27 -9.62 4.46
N ASP A 103 0.31 -10.52 3.65
CA ASP A 103 1.41 -11.40 4.05
C ASP A 103 2.76 -10.69 3.96
N ILE A 104 3.02 -9.80 4.91
CA ILE A 104 4.26 -9.02 4.96
C ILE A 104 5.48 -9.94 5.21
N ALA A 105 5.29 -11.03 5.95
CA ALA A 105 6.35 -11.98 6.27
C ALA A 105 6.79 -12.78 5.03
N GLY A 106 5.84 -13.16 4.16
CA GLY A 106 6.13 -13.77 2.87
C GLY A 106 6.71 -12.79 1.85
N ALA A 107 6.31 -11.52 1.89
CA ALA A 107 6.76 -10.50 0.93
C ALA A 107 8.24 -10.11 1.08
N ILE A 108 8.72 -9.89 2.31
CA ILE A 108 10.07 -9.37 2.56
C ILE A 108 11.16 -10.25 1.93
N PRO A 109 11.20 -11.59 2.14
CA PRO A 109 12.21 -12.45 1.54
C PRO A 109 12.24 -12.41 0.01
N GLN A 110 11.08 -12.18 -0.64
CA GLN A 110 11.02 -12.07 -2.09
C GLN A 110 11.76 -10.82 -2.57
N PHE A 111 11.50 -9.66 -1.96
CA PHE A 111 12.22 -8.44 -2.33
C PHE A 111 13.71 -8.49 -1.93
N GLU A 112 14.06 -9.13 -0.81
CA GLU A 112 15.47 -9.35 -0.43
C GLU A 112 16.22 -10.16 -1.49
N GLU A 113 15.59 -11.21 -2.03
CA GLU A 113 16.17 -12.02 -3.09
C GLU A 113 16.27 -11.26 -4.41
N GLY A 114 15.25 -10.45 -4.75
CA GLY A 114 15.30 -9.52 -5.89
C GLY A 114 16.48 -8.55 -5.80
N VAL A 115 16.66 -7.89 -4.65
CA VAL A 115 17.84 -7.04 -4.37
C VAL A 115 19.13 -7.83 -4.51
N ARG A 116 19.21 -9.04 -3.95
CA ARG A 116 20.43 -9.87 -3.99
C ARG A 116 20.84 -10.18 -5.43
N ILE A 117 19.91 -10.66 -6.26
CA ILE A 117 20.18 -11.00 -7.66
C ILE A 117 20.51 -9.74 -8.46
N ALA A 118 19.74 -8.66 -8.32
CA ALA A 118 19.99 -7.42 -9.04
C ALA A 118 21.35 -6.82 -8.68
N HIS A 119 21.72 -6.82 -7.39
CA HIS A 119 23.00 -6.30 -6.93
C HIS A 119 24.19 -7.03 -7.59
N GLN A 120 24.12 -8.36 -7.71
CA GLN A 120 25.16 -9.18 -8.33
C GLN A 120 25.47 -8.79 -9.78
N HIS A 121 24.48 -8.29 -10.52
CA HIS A 121 24.61 -7.92 -11.92
C HIS A 121 24.65 -6.41 -12.18
N SER A 122 24.46 -5.59 -11.13
CA SER A 122 24.36 -4.12 -11.23
C SER A 122 25.60 -3.43 -11.80
N THR A 123 26.78 -4.04 -11.66
CA THR A 123 28.04 -3.49 -12.19
C THR A 123 28.22 -3.78 -13.69
N GLU A 124 27.59 -4.83 -14.20
CA GLU A 124 27.73 -5.31 -15.58
C GLU A 124 26.66 -4.72 -16.50
N ASP A 125 25.44 -4.57 -15.98
CA ASP A 125 24.32 -4.04 -16.75
C ASP A 125 23.49 -3.06 -15.89
N PRO A 126 23.41 -1.77 -16.31
CA PRO A 126 22.76 -0.71 -15.54
C PRO A 126 21.26 -0.95 -15.31
N LYS A 127 20.60 -1.82 -16.10
CA LYS A 127 19.19 -2.15 -15.86
C LYS A 127 18.96 -2.80 -14.49
N PHE A 128 19.95 -3.55 -13.98
CA PHE A 128 19.84 -4.19 -12.67
C PHE A 128 19.97 -3.17 -11.54
N ALA A 129 20.70 -2.06 -11.72
CA ALA A 129 20.72 -0.99 -10.74
C ALA A 129 19.33 -0.34 -10.57
N ALA A 130 18.58 -0.21 -11.67
CA ALA A 130 17.19 0.27 -11.63
C ALA A 130 16.26 -0.75 -10.94
N MET A 131 16.37 -2.04 -11.28
CA MET A 131 15.59 -3.10 -10.62
C MET A 131 15.89 -3.20 -9.12
N GLU A 132 17.17 -3.16 -8.73
CA GLU A 132 17.57 -3.15 -7.32
C GLU A 132 16.97 -1.94 -6.59
N SER A 133 16.92 -0.77 -7.23
CA SER A 133 16.30 0.42 -6.64
C SER A 133 14.80 0.21 -6.42
N ILE A 134 14.09 -0.38 -7.39
CA ILE A 134 12.66 -0.73 -7.23
C ILE A 134 12.46 -1.66 -6.03
N ASP A 135 13.27 -2.71 -5.88
CA ASP A 135 13.14 -3.65 -4.75
C ASP A 135 13.56 -3.05 -3.41
N LEU A 136 14.52 -2.12 -3.38
CA LEU A 136 14.86 -1.35 -2.17
C LEU A 136 13.68 -0.48 -1.71
N ALA A 137 12.99 0.18 -2.64
CA ALA A 137 11.77 0.93 -2.32
C ALA A 137 10.69 -0.02 -1.77
N ALA A 138 10.49 -1.17 -2.43
CA ALA A 138 9.52 -2.18 -2.00
C ALA A 138 9.81 -2.72 -0.59
N LEU A 139 11.08 -3.01 -0.26
CA LEU A 139 11.51 -3.42 1.08
C LEU A 139 11.23 -2.35 2.12
N GLY A 140 11.56 -1.10 1.81
CA GLY A 140 11.27 0.02 2.71
C GLY A 140 9.78 0.13 3.01
N ILE A 141 8.92 0.01 1.98
CA ILE A 141 7.46 0.02 2.12
C ILE A 141 6.96 -1.21 2.90
N ALA A 142 7.47 -2.41 2.61
CA ALA A 142 7.10 -3.63 3.32
C ALA A 142 7.42 -3.55 4.82
N HIS A 143 8.58 -2.99 5.17
CA HIS A 143 8.97 -2.75 6.56
C HIS A 143 8.17 -1.63 7.24
N MET A 144 7.78 -0.58 6.50
CA MET A 144 6.83 0.42 7.00
C MET A 144 5.48 -0.22 7.32
N ARG A 145 4.93 -1.04 6.41
CA ARG A 145 3.69 -1.81 6.63
C ARG A 145 3.82 -2.74 7.84
N ARG A 146 4.96 -3.42 8.00
CA ARG A 146 5.22 -4.24 9.20
C ARG A 146 5.13 -3.39 10.48
N GLY A 147 5.81 -2.24 10.49
CA GLY A 147 5.79 -1.32 11.61
C GLY A 147 4.38 -0.81 11.93
N GLU A 148 3.58 -0.49 10.91
CA GLU A 148 2.18 -0.09 11.04
C GLU A 148 1.32 -1.21 11.63
N VAL A 149 1.42 -2.44 11.13
CA VAL A 149 0.62 -3.57 11.67
C VAL A 149 0.98 -3.84 13.13
N GLU A 150 2.27 -3.90 13.44
CA GLU A 150 2.80 -4.22 14.77
C GLU A 150 2.50 -3.16 15.83
N ASN A 151 2.41 -1.89 15.43
CA ASN A 151 2.25 -0.76 16.35
C ASN A 151 0.87 -0.12 16.29
N CYS A 152 0.31 0.06 15.10
CA CYS A 152 -0.87 0.89 14.86
C CYS A 152 -2.14 0.06 14.73
N ALA A 153 -2.13 -1.00 13.94
CA ALA A 153 -3.33 -1.83 13.75
C ALA A 153 -3.68 -2.62 15.01
N ILE A 154 -2.66 -3.19 15.68
CA ILE A 154 -2.87 -4.02 16.88
C ILE A 154 -3.11 -3.17 18.13
N ARG A 155 -2.53 -1.96 18.20
CA ARG A 155 -2.60 -1.06 19.38
C ARG A 155 -3.07 0.33 19.00
N HIS A 156 -4.16 0.40 18.25
CA HIS A 156 -4.68 1.65 17.73
C HIS A 156 -5.02 2.66 18.83
N ASN A 157 -4.74 3.94 18.56
CA ASN A 157 -5.26 5.06 19.33
C ASN A 157 -5.59 6.24 18.39
N ALA A 158 -6.41 7.16 18.90
CA ALA A 158 -6.91 8.34 18.20
C ALA A 158 -5.83 9.31 17.67
N ASP A 159 -4.55 9.11 18.03
CA ASP A 159 -3.44 9.93 17.55
C ASP A 159 -2.68 9.29 16.38
N MET A 160 -2.86 7.99 16.15
CA MET A 160 -2.17 7.25 15.11
C MET A 160 -2.65 7.67 13.72
N CYS A 161 -1.74 7.62 12.74
CA CYS A 161 -2.03 7.95 11.34
C CYS A 161 -2.48 9.40 11.07
N ILE A 162 -2.41 10.30 12.05
CA ILE A 162 -2.65 11.74 11.87
C ILE A 162 -1.31 12.45 11.73
N PHE A 163 -1.09 13.06 10.56
CA PHE A 163 0.12 13.84 10.29
C PHE A 163 -0.02 15.31 10.78
N PRO A 164 1.04 15.92 11.34
CA PRO A 164 2.31 15.29 11.76
C PRO A 164 2.11 14.38 12.98
N LEU A 165 2.90 13.31 13.05
CA LEU A 165 2.74 12.29 14.09
C LEU A 165 3.02 12.86 15.49
N SER A 166 2.07 12.68 16.40
CA SER A 166 2.23 13.09 17.80
C SER A 166 3.14 12.13 18.56
N LEU A 167 3.50 12.47 19.81
CA LEU A 167 4.24 11.56 20.70
C LEU A 167 3.51 10.23 20.93
N ALA A 168 2.18 10.26 20.95
CA ALA A 168 1.34 9.08 21.19
C ALA A 168 1.21 8.16 19.97
N ALA A 169 1.60 8.64 18.78
CA ALA A 169 1.62 7.87 17.54
C ALA A 169 2.99 7.20 17.26
N ARG A 170 3.93 7.26 18.21
CA ARG A 170 5.28 6.71 18.03
C ARG A 170 5.28 5.18 18.14
N HIS A 171 6.07 4.54 17.29
CA HIS A 171 6.25 3.10 17.29
C HIS A 171 7.08 2.66 18.51
N THR A 172 6.53 1.72 19.27
CA THR A 172 7.25 1.05 20.37
C THR A 172 8.08 -0.11 19.84
N LEU A 173 7.56 -0.87 18.88
CA LEU A 173 8.29 -1.85 18.09
C LEU A 173 8.96 -1.13 16.92
N ARG A 174 10.20 -0.71 17.14
CA ARG A 174 10.95 0.18 16.25
C ARG A 174 11.52 -0.49 15.00
N SER A 175 11.68 -1.81 15.03
CA SER A 175 12.41 -2.57 14.02
C SER A 175 11.85 -2.41 12.61
N GLY A 176 10.53 -2.25 12.45
CA GLY A 176 9.89 -1.95 11.16
C GLY A 176 10.40 -0.63 10.57
N SER A 177 10.26 0.47 11.31
CA SER A 177 10.70 1.79 10.82
C SER A 177 12.22 1.91 10.69
N GLU A 178 13.00 1.28 11.57
CA GLU A 178 14.47 1.26 11.48
C GLU A 178 14.96 0.54 10.20
N ARG A 179 14.39 -0.63 9.88
CA ARG A 179 14.69 -1.36 8.64
C ARG A 179 14.24 -0.58 7.40
N ALA A 180 13.07 0.07 7.47
CA ALA A 180 12.59 0.91 6.37
C ALA A 180 13.55 2.07 6.07
N ILE A 181 14.03 2.77 7.11
CA ILE A 181 15.03 3.85 6.97
C ILE A 181 16.30 3.35 6.28
N GLU A 182 16.79 2.17 6.61
CA GLU A 182 17.98 1.58 5.99
C GLU A 182 17.79 1.43 4.47
N TYR A 183 16.68 0.81 4.05
CA TYR A 183 16.41 0.58 2.63
C TYR A 183 16.10 1.87 1.86
N PHE A 184 15.34 2.79 2.44
CA PHE A 184 15.08 4.10 1.83
C PHE A 184 16.36 4.92 1.65
N LYS A 185 17.30 4.87 2.59
CA LYS A 185 18.59 5.56 2.43
C LYS A 185 19.40 4.97 1.27
N ARG A 186 19.46 3.63 1.16
CA ARG A 186 20.13 2.95 0.03
C ARG A 186 19.49 3.30 -1.32
N TYR A 187 18.17 3.42 -1.37
CA TYR A 187 17.46 3.91 -2.56
C TYR A 187 17.87 5.36 -2.91
N LEU A 188 17.83 6.26 -1.93
CA LEU A 188 18.07 7.70 -2.14
C LEU A 188 19.53 8.03 -2.48
N GLU A 189 20.48 7.13 -2.20
CA GLU A 189 21.85 7.25 -2.71
C GLU A 189 21.91 7.23 -4.24
N ARG A 190 20.92 6.61 -4.91
CA ARG A 190 20.82 6.52 -6.38
C ARG A 190 19.82 7.52 -6.94
N GLU A 191 18.69 7.67 -6.26
CA GLU A 191 17.53 8.45 -6.71
C GLU A 191 17.23 9.60 -5.70
N PRO A 192 18.16 10.54 -5.46
CA PRO A 192 18.05 11.53 -4.38
C PRO A 192 16.90 12.53 -4.56
N SER A 193 16.39 12.68 -5.79
CA SER A 193 15.27 13.55 -6.11
C SER A 193 13.90 12.93 -5.84
N SER A 194 13.81 11.62 -5.56
CA SER A 194 12.53 10.94 -5.32
C SER A 194 11.80 11.52 -4.11
N LEU A 195 10.78 12.34 -4.37
CA LEU A 195 9.99 12.96 -3.33
C LEU A 195 9.19 11.92 -2.54
N GLU A 196 8.74 10.86 -3.20
CA GLU A 196 7.99 9.75 -2.60
C GLU A 196 8.81 9.03 -1.52
N ILE A 197 10.04 8.61 -1.82
CA ILE A 197 10.91 7.93 -0.84
C ILE A 197 11.42 8.92 0.22
N ARG A 198 11.69 10.18 -0.14
CA ARG A 198 12.00 11.21 0.87
C ARG A 198 10.85 11.39 1.85
N TRP A 199 9.61 11.46 1.37
CA TRP A 199 8.42 11.55 2.21
C TRP A 199 8.32 10.36 3.17
N LEU A 200 8.39 9.13 2.64
CA LEU A 200 8.34 7.92 3.46
C LEU A 200 9.48 7.83 4.48
N LEU A 201 10.70 8.26 4.10
CA LEU A 201 11.83 8.35 5.02
C LEU A 201 11.53 9.31 6.19
N ASN A 202 10.97 10.49 5.90
CA ASN A 202 10.64 11.47 6.94
C ASN A 202 9.50 10.98 7.84
N ILE A 203 8.51 10.24 7.31
CA ILE A 203 7.51 9.54 8.13
C ILE A 203 8.18 8.50 9.02
N ALA A 204 9.07 7.66 8.49
CA ALA A 204 9.77 6.63 9.27
C ALA A 204 10.61 7.23 10.42
N TYR A 205 11.21 8.41 10.23
CA TYR A 205 11.86 9.12 11.34
C TYR A 205 10.85 9.71 12.34
N GLN A 206 9.67 10.17 11.89
CA GLN A 206 8.62 10.65 12.79
C GLN A 206 8.06 9.54 13.66
N THR A 207 7.83 8.33 13.11
CA THR A 207 7.35 7.17 13.90
C THR A 207 8.32 6.80 15.00
N LEU A 208 9.63 7.04 14.80
CA LEU A 208 10.67 6.81 15.80
C LEU A 208 10.88 7.99 16.76
N GLY A 209 10.22 9.13 16.53
CA GLY A 209 10.39 10.35 17.31
C GLY A 209 11.71 11.08 17.06
N GLU A 210 12.29 10.88 15.89
CA GLU A 210 13.64 11.32 15.53
C GLU A 210 13.66 12.41 14.44
N TYR A 211 12.48 12.71 13.87
CA TYR A 211 12.27 13.84 12.97
C TYR A 211 12.18 15.16 13.76
N PRO A 212 12.74 16.27 13.24
CA PRO A 212 13.52 16.37 12.00
C PRO A 212 15.02 16.05 12.19
N ASP A 213 15.50 16.02 13.43
CA ASP A 213 16.93 16.15 13.76
C ASP A 213 17.82 15.03 13.23
N LYS A 214 17.32 13.79 13.16
CA LYS A 214 18.11 12.64 12.68
C LYS A 214 17.92 12.33 11.19
N VAL A 215 17.05 13.06 10.48
CA VAL A 215 16.92 12.88 9.03
C VAL A 215 18.19 13.42 8.35
N PRO A 216 18.84 12.68 7.44
CA PRO A 216 19.94 13.22 6.66
C PRO A 216 19.54 14.52 5.96
N LYS A 217 20.33 15.59 6.13
CA LYS A 217 19.99 16.94 5.63
C LYS A 217 19.66 16.97 4.14
N ALA A 218 20.28 16.12 3.32
CA ALA A 218 20.02 16.02 1.88
C ALA A 218 18.60 15.53 1.56
N TYR A 219 17.97 14.78 2.47
CA TYR A 219 16.68 14.11 2.28
C TYR A 219 15.56 14.69 3.17
N LEU A 220 15.90 15.55 4.12
CA LEU A 220 14.96 16.22 5.02
C LEU A 220 13.90 16.99 4.21
N ILE A 221 12.64 16.79 4.58
CA ILE A 221 11.55 17.71 4.25
C ILE A 221 11.36 18.57 5.51
N PRO A 222 11.70 19.86 5.50
CA PRO A 222 11.75 20.68 6.71
C PRO A 222 10.35 20.88 7.30
N PRO A 223 10.20 21.04 8.64
CA PRO A 223 8.89 21.26 9.26
C PRO A 223 8.11 22.44 8.66
N ALA A 224 8.82 23.49 8.25
CA ALA A 224 8.25 24.66 7.58
C ALA A 224 7.52 24.34 6.27
N ALA A 225 7.79 23.20 5.62
CA ALA A 225 7.05 22.76 4.43
C ALA A 225 5.60 22.35 4.75
N PHE A 226 5.29 22.09 6.02
CA PHE A 226 3.98 21.66 6.50
C PHE A 226 3.23 22.75 7.29
N GLU A 227 3.84 23.93 7.44
CA GLU A 227 3.21 25.04 8.13
C GLU A 227 2.07 25.63 7.30
N SER A 228 0.88 25.67 7.89
CA SER A 228 -0.28 26.37 7.33
C SER A 228 -0.32 27.80 7.86
N LYS A 229 -0.70 28.75 7.00
CA LYS A 229 -1.02 30.13 7.44
C LYS A 229 -2.27 30.17 8.31
N GLU A 230 -3.17 29.22 8.10
CA GLU A 230 -4.42 29.06 8.85
C GLU A 230 -4.22 28.07 10.01
N ASN A 231 -4.83 28.35 11.16
CA ASN A 231 -4.85 27.45 12.30
C ASN A 231 -6.30 27.05 12.63
N ILE A 232 -6.68 25.85 12.19
CA ILE A 232 -8.00 25.26 12.44
C ILE A 232 -8.04 24.37 13.69
N GLY A 233 -6.93 24.27 14.42
CA GLY A 233 -6.77 23.32 15.53
C GLY A 233 -6.61 21.87 15.05
N ARG A 234 -6.59 20.94 16.01
CA ARG A 234 -6.50 19.50 15.73
C ARG A 234 -7.85 18.85 15.93
N PHE A 235 -8.32 18.14 14.92
CA PHE A 235 -9.48 17.27 15.07
C PHE A 235 -9.13 16.11 15.99
N VAL A 236 -10.00 15.84 16.95
CA VAL A 236 -9.86 14.70 17.86
C VAL A 236 -10.66 13.56 17.25
N ASP A 237 -9.98 12.43 17.03
CA ASP A 237 -10.69 11.22 16.62
C ASP A 237 -11.48 10.67 17.83
N VAL A 238 -12.80 10.59 17.64
CA VAL A 238 -13.76 10.09 18.64
C VAL A 238 -14.37 8.75 18.23
N ALA A 239 -14.05 8.24 17.04
CA ALA A 239 -14.63 7.00 16.53
C ALA A 239 -14.42 5.80 17.47
N PRO A 240 -13.24 5.60 18.11
CA PRO A 240 -13.05 4.51 19.06
C PRO A 240 -13.95 4.60 20.30
N ALA A 241 -14.17 5.81 20.83
CA ALA A 241 -15.03 6.00 21.99
C ALA A 241 -16.51 5.73 21.68
N LEU A 242 -16.91 5.88 20.41
CA LEU A 242 -18.25 5.60 19.90
C LEU A 242 -18.42 4.17 19.38
N GLY A 243 -17.33 3.38 19.34
CA GLY A 243 -17.32 2.02 18.79
C GLY A 243 -17.43 1.95 17.27
N LEU A 244 -17.14 3.06 16.57
CA LEU A 244 -17.20 3.22 15.12
C LEU A 244 -15.85 2.95 14.41
N ASP A 245 -14.81 2.65 15.16
CA ASP A 245 -13.45 2.34 14.69
C ASP A 245 -13.32 0.92 14.10
N LYS A 246 -14.25 0.54 13.22
CA LYS A 246 -14.24 -0.78 12.61
C LYS A 246 -13.15 -0.87 11.55
N VAL A 247 -12.35 -1.94 11.61
CA VAL A 247 -11.35 -2.25 10.59
C VAL A 247 -12.06 -2.64 9.29
N GLY A 248 -11.78 -1.93 8.20
CA GLY A 248 -12.29 -2.24 6.88
C GLY A 248 -11.71 -1.29 5.82
N ASP A 249 -12.02 -1.57 4.55
CA ASP A 249 -11.50 -0.80 3.42
C ASP A 249 -12.47 0.32 2.99
N ALA A 250 -12.99 1.05 3.97
CA ALA A 250 -13.98 2.10 3.73
C ALA A 250 -13.38 3.27 2.94
N GLY A 251 -14.08 3.69 1.89
CA GLY A 251 -13.65 4.79 1.01
C GLY A 251 -14.35 6.12 1.25
N GLY A 252 -15.42 6.08 2.03
CA GLY A 252 -16.30 7.20 2.27
C GLY A 252 -17.48 6.78 3.13
N SER A 253 -18.10 7.76 3.75
CA SER A 253 -19.26 7.61 4.61
C SER A 253 -20.34 8.62 4.25
N ILE A 254 -21.57 8.28 4.58
CA ILE A 254 -22.72 9.18 4.52
C ILE A 254 -23.34 9.26 5.91
N VAL A 255 -23.92 10.42 6.20
CA VAL A 255 -24.57 10.73 7.47
C VAL A 255 -25.95 11.29 7.14
N ASP A 256 -26.99 10.61 7.62
CA ASP A 256 -28.39 11.01 7.43
C ASP A 256 -29.27 10.36 8.51
N ASP A 257 -30.51 10.82 8.64
CA ASP A 257 -31.53 10.21 9.51
C ASP A 257 -32.31 9.14 8.72
N PHE A 258 -31.74 7.93 8.62
CA PHE A 258 -32.25 6.90 7.70
C PHE A 258 -33.57 6.27 8.15
N ASP A 259 -33.84 6.24 9.46
CA ASP A 259 -35.09 5.71 10.02
C ASP A 259 -36.07 6.81 10.49
N ASN A 260 -35.71 8.07 10.29
CA ASN A 260 -36.52 9.26 10.56
C ASN A 260 -36.92 9.35 12.06
N ASP A 261 -36.02 8.96 12.95
CA ASP A 261 -36.19 9.03 14.40
C ASP A 261 -35.66 10.35 15.01
N GLY A 262 -35.03 11.18 14.18
CA GLY A 262 -34.46 12.47 14.54
C GLY A 262 -32.98 12.41 14.95
N PHE A 263 -32.34 11.24 14.88
CA PHE A 263 -30.91 11.07 15.13
C PHE A 263 -30.16 10.75 13.82
N LEU A 264 -28.97 11.35 13.66
CA LEU A 264 -28.15 11.09 12.47
C LEU A 264 -27.40 9.77 12.62
N ASP A 265 -27.63 8.87 11.67
CA ASP A 265 -26.98 7.58 11.48
C ASP A 265 -25.76 7.70 10.56
N ILE A 266 -24.96 6.64 10.48
CA ILE A 266 -23.75 6.59 9.65
C ILE A 266 -23.79 5.32 8.79
N VAL A 267 -23.51 5.47 7.49
CA VAL A 267 -23.25 4.34 6.60
C VAL A 267 -21.86 4.50 6.00
N GLU A 268 -21.05 3.45 6.06
CA GLU A 268 -19.72 3.39 5.45
C GLU A 268 -19.70 2.46 4.24
N SER A 269 -18.96 2.89 3.21
CA SER A 269 -18.68 2.06 2.04
C SER A 269 -17.59 1.02 2.31
N SER A 270 -17.34 0.13 1.35
CA SER A 270 -16.12 -0.67 1.29
C SER A 270 -15.61 -0.76 -0.15
N PHE A 271 -14.30 -0.65 -0.33
CA PHE A 271 -13.63 -0.93 -1.61
C PHE A 271 -13.33 -2.41 -1.83
N ASP A 272 -13.42 -3.23 -0.79
CA ASP A 272 -13.26 -4.68 -0.90
C ASP A 272 -14.63 -5.33 -1.22
N PRO A 273 -14.83 -5.94 -2.39
CA PRO A 273 -16.06 -6.64 -2.72
C PRO A 273 -16.32 -7.85 -1.80
N CYS A 274 -15.32 -8.30 -1.05
CA CYS A 274 -15.46 -9.32 -0.01
C CYS A 274 -15.96 -8.79 1.33
N GLN A 275 -16.04 -7.46 1.51
CA GLN A 275 -16.53 -6.82 2.72
C GLN A 275 -17.87 -6.11 2.44
N PRO A 276 -18.91 -6.35 3.26
CA PRO A 276 -20.14 -5.59 3.13
C PRO A 276 -19.92 -4.12 3.53
N MET A 277 -20.79 -3.25 3.04
CA MET A 277 -20.98 -1.92 3.63
C MET A 277 -21.43 -2.07 5.09
N ARG A 278 -21.10 -1.10 5.95
CA ARG A 278 -21.61 -1.08 7.32
C ARG A 278 -22.56 0.07 7.56
N ALA A 279 -23.57 -0.19 8.37
CA ALA A 279 -24.56 0.79 8.78
C ALA A 279 -24.62 0.83 10.30
N PHE A 280 -24.57 2.04 10.86
CA PHE A 280 -24.57 2.31 12.29
C PHE A 280 -25.74 3.23 12.61
N ARG A 281 -26.71 2.70 13.35
CA ARG A 281 -27.85 3.47 13.84
C ARG A 281 -27.49 4.19 15.14
N ASN A 282 -27.75 5.49 15.20
CA ASN A 282 -27.57 6.30 16.40
C ASN A 282 -28.69 6.01 17.41
N ASN A 283 -28.34 5.71 18.65
CA ASN A 283 -29.33 5.36 19.67
C ASN A 283 -29.86 6.59 20.44
N GLY A 284 -29.40 7.81 20.11
CA GLY A 284 -29.80 9.06 20.77
C GLY A 284 -29.18 9.30 22.15
N ASP A 285 -28.36 8.36 22.64
CA ASP A 285 -27.70 8.39 23.94
C ASP A 285 -26.17 8.51 23.86
N GLY A 286 -25.66 8.83 22.67
CA GLY A 286 -24.22 8.92 22.38
C GLY A 286 -23.58 7.57 22.01
N THR A 287 -24.37 6.53 21.77
CA THR A 287 -23.90 5.23 21.28
C THR A 287 -24.49 4.89 19.91
N PHE A 288 -23.86 3.93 19.22
CA PHE A 288 -24.31 3.42 17.92
C PHE A 288 -24.53 1.91 17.96
N SER A 289 -25.55 1.45 17.24
CA SER A 289 -25.84 0.04 17.00
C SER A 289 -25.42 -0.34 15.57
N ASP A 290 -24.61 -1.38 15.41
CA ASP A 290 -24.33 -1.96 14.09
C ASP A 290 -25.58 -2.69 13.56
N VAL A 291 -26.11 -2.21 12.44
CA VAL A 291 -27.31 -2.73 11.77
C VAL A 291 -27.02 -3.25 10.37
N SER A 292 -25.75 -3.52 10.05
CA SER A 292 -25.28 -3.91 8.71
C SER A 292 -25.98 -5.15 8.15
N GLU A 293 -26.27 -6.15 8.98
CA GLU A 293 -26.95 -7.39 8.53
C GLU A 293 -28.44 -7.20 8.19
N ARG A 294 -29.05 -6.08 8.59
CA ARG A 294 -30.46 -5.77 8.31
C ARG A 294 -30.65 -4.99 7.02
N SER A 295 -29.56 -4.74 6.29
CA SER A 295 -29.47 -3.89 5.09
C SER A 295 -29.37 -4.70 3.81
#